data_AF-A0A4Q4WAC4-F1
#
_entry.id   AF-A0A4Q4WAC4-F1
#
_cell.length_a   1.000
_cell.length_b   1.000
_cell.length_c   1.000
_cell.angle_alpha   90.00
_cell.angle_beta   90.00
_cell.angle_gamma   90.00
#
_symmetry.space_group_name_H-M   'P 1'
#
loop_
_entity.id
_entity.type
_entity.pdbx_description
1 polymer ?
#
loop_
_entity_poly.entity_id
_entity_poly.type
_entity_poly.pdbx_seq_one_letter_code
_entity_poly.pdbx_strand_id
1 'polypeptide(L)'
;MLYVADLLLDDPDLRFGYADDLCLLRASKSFDENVSLLADDIRRILKWGHTNKVAFDPAKSELQHFTRARHDHAPNVEVPEESFIIRQVRGKDGKITALRWLGVWFDRYLNFKQHVKKLAG
;
A
#
# COMPACT_ATOMS: atom_id res chain seq x y z
N MET A 1 -16.29 18.97 5.60
CA MET A 1 -16.41 17.50 5.64
C MET A 1 -15.16 16.95 4.97
N LEU A 2 -14.28 16.28 5.71
CA LEU A 2 -13.07 15.69 5.13
C LEU A 2 -13.50 14.38 4.46
N TYR A 3 -13.53 14.33 3.13
CA TYR A 3 -14.21 13.27 2.37
C TYR A 3 -13.79 11.85 2.74
N VAL A 4 -12.55 11.62 3.19
CA VAL A 4 -11.98 10.29 3.47
C VAL A 4 -12.02 9.92 4.97
N ALA A 5 -12.40 10.83 5.86
CA ALA A 5 -12.32 10.57 7.31
C ALA A 5 -13.18 9.38 7.76
N ASP A 6 -14.38 9.23 7.21
CA ASP A 6 -15.27 8.11 7.53
C ASP A 6 -14.66 6.75 7.14
N LEU A 7 -13.87 6.73 6.06
CA LEU A 7 -13.15 5.54 5.62
C LEU A 7 -12.02 5.15 6.59
N LEU A 8 -11.35 6.13 7.20
CA LEU A 8 -10.28 5.92 8.17
C LEU A 8 -10.83 5.47 9.52
N LEU A 9 -11.98 6.03 9.94
CA LEU A 9 -12.63 5.70 11.21
C LEU A 9 -13.23 4.28 11.23
N ASP A 10 -13.50 3.69 10.07
CA ASP A 10 -14.00 2.31 9.94
C ASP A 10 -12.97 1.26 10.40
N ASP A 11 -11.67 1.55 10.27
CA ASP A 11 -10.60 0.64 10.70
C ASP A 11 -9.32 1.43 11.05
N PRO A 12 -9.31 2.13 12.21
CA PRO A 12 -8.24 3.08 12.56
C PRO A 12 -6.90 2.40 12.89
N ASP A 13 -6.91 1.09 13.15
CA ASP A 13 -5.69 0.32 13.44
C ASP A 13 -4.94 -0.06 12.16
N LEU A 14 -5.65 -0.17 11.03
CA LEU A 14 -5.11 -0.68 9.76
C LEU A 14 -5.17 0.33 8.62
N ARG A 15 -5.90 1.44 8.76
CA ARG A 15 -6.03 2.50 7.75
C ARG A 15 -5.46 3.81 8.26
N PHE A 16 -4.51 4.34 7.52
CA PHE A 16 -3.87 5.61 7.82
C PHE A 16 -4.15 6.58 6.68
N GLY A 17 -4.29 7.87 6.98
CA GLY A 17 -4.45 8.86 5.93
C GLY A 17 -3.98 10.24 6.35
N TYR A 18 -3.62 11.03 5.35
CA TYR A 18 -3.23 12.42 5.50
C TYR A 18 -3.66 13.19 4.25
N ALA A 19 -4.51 14.21 4.42
CA ALA A 19 -5.15 14.91 3.31
C ALA A 19 -5.84 13.93 2.33
N ASP A 20 -5.29 13.74 1.13
CA ASP A 20 -5.74 12.82 0.09
C ASP A 20 -4.95 11.49 0.04
N ASP A 21 -3.83 11.39 0.75
CA ASP A 21 -3.05 10.15 0.85
C ASP A 21 -3.75 9.15 1.78
N LEU A 22 -3.93 7.92 1.30
CA LEU A 22 -4.46 6.77 2.05
C LEU A 22 -3.41 5.65 2.07
N CYS A 23 -3.27 4.98 3.21
CA CYS A 23 -2.40 3.83 3.40
C CYS A 23 -3.14 2.71 4.12
N LEU A 24 -2.95 1.49 3.65
CA LEU A 24 -3.51 0.26 4.23
C LEU A 24 -2.37 -0.61 4.74
N LEU A 25 -2.53 -1.16 5.94
CA LEU A 25 -1.58 -2.08 6.54
C LEU A 25 -2.26 -3.42 6.83
N ARG A 26 -1.66 -4.51 6.37
CA ARG A 26 -2.07 -5.88 6.73
C ARG A 26 -0.87 -6.73 7.12
N ALA A 27 -1.06 -7.55 8.13
CA ALA A 27 -0.09 -8.54 8.59
C ALA A 27 -0.72 -9.93 8.58
N SER A 28 0.02 -10.91 8.08
CA SER A 28 -0.40 -12.30 7.97
C SER A 28 0.83 -13.22 7.94
N LYS A 29 0.65 -14.55 7.85
CA LYS A 29 1.76 -15.50 7.88
C LYS A 29 2.30 -15.85 6.49
N SER A 30 1.58 -15.54 5.42
CA SER A 30 1.99 -15.81 4.04
C SER A 30 1.61 -14.66 3.10
N PHE A 31 2.29 -14.59 1.96
CA PHE A 31 1.97 -13.60 0.92
C PHE A 31 0.57 -13.79 0.36
N ASP A 32 0.16 -15.03 0.08
CA ASP A 32 -1.15 -15.33 -0.51
C ASP A 32 -2.29 -14.87 0.42
N GLU A 33 -2.16 -15.16 1.71
CA GLU A 33 -3.11 -14.68 2.72
C GLU A 33 -3.10 -13.14 2.80
N ASN A 34 -1.92 -12.52 2.78
CA ASN A 34 -1.80 -11.06 2.87
C ASN A 34 -2.46 -10.36 1.69
N VAL A 35 -2.17 -10.83 0.47
CA VAL A 35 -2.70 -10.29 -0.77
C VAL A 35 -4.21 -10.49 -0.83
N SER A 36 -4.72 -11.64 -0.40
CA SER A 36 -6.16 -11.89 -0.30
C SER A 36 -6.85 -10.90 0.64
N LEU A 37 -6.30 -10.69 1.85
CA LEU A 37 -6.84 -9.74 2.82
C LEU A 37 -6.78 -8.29 2.30
N LEU A 38 -5.68 -7.90 1.68
CA LEU A 38 -5.54 -6.57 1.07
C LEU A 38 -6.52 -6.37 -0.10
N ALA A 39 -6.73 -7.38 -0.95
CA ALA A 39 -7.70 -7.31 -2.04
C ALA A 39 -9.12 -7.11 -1.50
N ASP A 40 -9.48 -7.80 -0.42
CA ASP A 40 -10.76 -7.63 0.25
C ASP A 40 -10.93 -6.22 0.84
N ASP A 41 -9.88 -5.65 1.43
CA ASP A 41 -9.89 -4.28 1.94
C ASP A 41 -10.06 -3.26 0.82
N ILE A 42 -9.28 -3.39 -0.25
CA ILE A 42 -9.33 -2.52 -1.43
C ILE A 42 -10.72 -2.57 -2.04
N ARG A 43 -11.32 -3.76 -2.21
CA ARG A 43 -12.70 -3.90 -2.71
C ARG A 43 -13.69 -3.10 -1.88
N ARG A 44 -13.61 -3.16 -0.54
CA ARG A 44 -14.50 -2.39 0.34
C ARG A 44 -14.28 -0.89 0.19
N ILE A 45 -13.03 -0.45 0.08
CA ILE A 45 -12.66 0.95 -0.14
C ILE A 45 -13.18 1.46 -1.49
N LEU A 46 -13.01 0.69 -2.57
CA LEU A 46 -13.50 1.05 -3.90
C LEU A 46 -15.02 1.19 -3.91
N LYS A 47 -15.75 0.22 -3.33
CA LYS A 47 -17.21 0.28 -3.18
C LYS A 47 -17.67 1.49 -2.36
N TRP A 48 -16.98 1.79 -1.26
CA TRP A 48 -17.24 3.00 -0.49
C TRP A 48 -16.97 4.26 -1.33
N GLY A 49 -15.88 4.27 -2.12
CA GLY A 49 -15.53 5.36 -3.03
C GLY A 49 -16.61 5.63 -4.07
N HIS A 50 -17.14 4.59 -4.71
CA HIS A 50 -18.27 4.70 -5.63
C HIS A 50 -19.51 5.34 -4.98
N THR A 51 -19.82 4.94 -3.75
CA THR A 51 -20.97 5.47 -2.99
C THR A 51 -20.77 6.94 -2.63
N ASN A 52 -19.54 7.34 -2.29
CA ASN A 52 -19.18 8.69 -1.85
C ASN A 52 -18.61 9.59 -2.96
N LYS A 53 -18.64 9.13 -4.21
CA LYS A 53 -18.10 9.82 -5.40
C LYS A 53 -16.60 10.16 -5.28
N VAL A 54 -15.85 9.28 -4.64
CA VAL A 54 -14.38 9.34 -4.53
C VAL A 54 -13.79 8.30 -5.49
N ALA A 55 -12.85 8.74 -6.32
CA ALA A 55 -12.15 7.88 -7.27
C ALA A 55 -10.73 7.59 -6.78
N PHE A 56 -10.32 6.33 -6.87
CA PHE A 56 -8.94 5.90 -6.57
C PHE A 56 -8.24 5.52 -7.87
N ASP A 57 -7.01 5.98 -8.06
CA ASP A 57 -6.22 5.73 -9.26
C ASP A 57 -5.21 4.58 -9.00
N PRO A 58 -5.37 3.41 -9.65
CA PRO A 58 -4.44 2.30 -9.47
C PRO A 58 -3.02 2.64 -9.96
N ALA A 59 -2.86 3.56 -10.92
CA ALA A 59 -1.55 3.98 -11.42
C ALA A 59 -0.75 4.80 -10.41
N LYS A 60 -1.44 5.41 -9.43
CA LYS A 60 -0.83 6.16 -8.31
C LYS A 60 -0.69 5.33 -7.04
N SER A 61 -1.21 4.11 -7.05
CA SER A 61 -1.17 3.22 -5.88
C SER A 61 0.16 2.47 -5.83
N GLU A 62 0.78 2.45 -4.65
CA GLU A 62 2.05 1.78 -4.41
C GLU A 62 1.89 0.65 -3.38
N LEU A 63 2.59 -0.47 -3.57
CA LEU A 63 2.60 -1.61 -2.66
C LEU A 63 4.02 -1.93 -2.20
N GLN A 64 4.18 -2.16 -0.90
CA GLN A 64 5.41 -2.67 -0.33
C GLN A 64 5.14 -3.82 0.64
N HIS A 65 5.63 -5.00 0.29
CA HIS A 65 5.70 -6.12 1.25
C HIS A 65 6.89 -5.95 2.18
N PHE A 66 6.65 -6.02 3.49
CA PHE A 66 7.69 -6.04 4.51
C PHE A 66 7.92 -7.47 4.99
N THR A 67 9.13 -8.00 4.75
CA THR A 67 9.44 -9.39 5.08
C THR A 67 10.94 -9.57 5.31
N ARG A 68 11.28 -10.57 6.13
CA ARG A 68 12.65 -11.02 6.35
C ARG A 68 13.10 -12.10 5.35
N ALA A 69 12.20 -12.54 4.46
CA ALA A 69 12.54 -13.50 3.42
C ALA A 69 13.68 -12.98 2.53
N ARG A 70 14.54 -13.90 2.07
CA ARG A 70 15.73 -13.57 1.25
C ARG A 70 15.48 -13.65 -0.26
N HIS A 71 14.36 -14.22 -0.68
CA HIS A 71 13.98 -14.28 -2.09
C HIS A 71 13.28 -12.99 -2.54
N ASP A 72 13.20 -12.71 -3.84
CA ASP A 72 12.56 -11.49 -4.37
C ASP A 72 11.10 -11.67 -4.79
N HIS A 73 10.49 -12.81 -4.43
CA HIS A 73 9.05 -12.99 -4.57
C HIS A 73 8.30 -11.98 -3.67
N ALA A 74 7.47 -11.18 -4.33
CA ALA A 74 6.61 -10.16 -3.75
C ALA A 74 5.43 -9.95 -4.73
N PRO A 75 4.30 -10.63 -4.49
CA PRO A 75 3.16 -10.60 -5.41
C PRO A 75 2.47 -9.25 -5.41
N ASN A 76 1.79 -8.94 -6.52
CA ASN A 76 0.91 -7.78 -6.61
C ASN A 76 -0.39 -8.05 -5.85
N VAL A 77 -1.16 -6.99 -5.59
CA VAL A 77 -2.54 -7.13 -5.14
C VAL A 77 -3.47 -6.84 -6.31
N GLU A 78 -4.34 -7.80 -6.61
CA GLU A 78 -5.27 -7.75 -7.73
C GLU A 78 -6.70 -7.81 -7.21
N VAL A 79 -7.56 -6.93 -7.72
CA VAL A 79 -9.00 -6.88 -7.48
C VAL A 79 -9.67 -6.95 -8.86
N PRO A 80 -9.79 -8.15 -9.45
CA PRO A 80 -10.18 -8.31 -10.86
C PRO A 80 -11.54 -7.70 -11.21
N GLU A 81 -12.51 -7.83 -10.31
CA GLU A 81 -13.87 -7.32 -10.45
C GLU A 81 -13.94 -5.79 -10.59
N GLU A 82 -12.95 -5.07 -10.05
CA GLU A 82 -12.83 -3.60 -10.16
C GLU A 82 -11.75 -3.20 -11.18
N SER A 83 -11.16 -4.16 -11.90
CA SER A 83 -9.99 -3.94 -12.79
C SER A 83 -8.85 -3.16 -12.12
N PHE A 84 -8.66 -3.38 -10.82
CA PHE A 84 -7.74 -2.61 -9.99
C PHE A 84 -6.54 -3.47 -9.56
N ILE A 85 -5.32 -3.03 -9.90
CA ILE A 85 -4.09 -3.76 -9.60
C ILE A 85 -3.09 -2.80 -8.96
N ILE A 86 -2.63 -3.13 -7.75
CA ILE A 86 -1.54 -2.42 -7.08
C ILE A 86 -0.27 -3.25 -7.22
N ARG A 87 0.75 -2.64 -7.81
CA ARG A 87 2.02 -3.32 -8.10
C ARG A 87 3.04 -3.07 -7.00
N GLN A 88 3.80 -4.12 -6.68
CA GLN A 88 4.96 -3.99 -5.81
C GLN A 88 5.94 -2.96 -6.37
N VAL A 89 6.37 -2.01 -5.53
CA VAL A 89 7.33 -0.98 -5.91
C VAL A 89 8.66 -1.63 -6.30
N ARG A 90 9.13 -1.29 -7.50
CA ARG A 90 10.40 -1.77 -8.08
C ARG A 90 11.21 -0.63 -8.68
N GLY A 91 12.53 -0.74 -8.56
CA GLY A 91 13.47 0.19 -9.19
C GLY A 91 13.62 -0.06 -10.69
N LYS A 92 14.41 0.79 -11.36
CA LYS A 92 14.72 0.65 -12.81
C LYS A 92 15.44 -0.67 -13.15
N ASP A 93 16.10 -1.26 -12.17
CA ASP A 93 16.79 -2.55 -12.28
C ASP A 93 15.86 -3.76 -12.00
N GLY A 94 14.55 -3.52 -11.82
CA GLY A 94 13.55 -4.55 -11.54
C GLY A 94 13.54 -5.07 -10.10
N LYS A 95 14.46 -4.60 -9.25
CA LYS A 95 14.56 -5.01 -7.85
C LYS A 95 13.55 -4.29 -6.98
N ILE A 96 13.14 -4.93 -5.89
CA ILE A 96 12.33 -4.28 -4.85
C ILE A 96 13.13 -3.11 -4.28
N THR A 97 12.51 -1.93 -4.25
CA THR A 97 13.10 -0.71 -3.67
C THR A 97 12.17 -0.16 -2.58
N ALA A 98 12.64 0.82 -1.81
CA ALA A 98 11.83 1.47 -0.79
C ALA A 98 10.64 2.23 -1.38
N LEU A 99 9.49 2.12 -0.71
CA LEU A 99 8.30 2.93 -0.94
C LEU A 99 8.42 4.26 -0.18
N ARG A 100 7.93 5.36 -0.76
CA ARG A 100 7.95 6.68 -0.09
C ARG A 100 6.54 7.07 0.31
N TRP A 101 6.29 7.24 1.61
CA TRP A 101 5.01 7.71 2.12
C TRP A 101 5.21 8.84 3.13
N LEU A 102 4.51 9.96 2.93
CA LEU A 102 4.61 11.19 3.74
C LEU A 102 6.06 11.65 4.01
N GLY A 103 6.92 11.53 2.99
CA GLY A 103 8.34 11.94 3.08
C GLY A 103 9.29 10.88 3.67
N VAL A 104 8.78 9.80 4.26
CA VAL A 104 9.57 8.72 4.82
C VAL A 104 9.77 7.62 3.78
N TRP A 105 10.97 7.04 3.73
CA TRP A 105 11.28 5.92 2.83
C TRP A 105 11.25 4.61 3.63
N PHE A 106 10.39 3.69 3.23
CA PHE A 106 10.19 2.40 3.87
C PHE A 106 10.86 1.29 3.04
N ASP A 107 12.03 0.86 3.49
CA ASP A 107 12.73 -0.28 2.91
C ASP A 107 12.00 -1.60 3.23
N ARG A 108 12.12 -2.60 2.36
CA ARG A 108 11.58 -3.96 2.54
C ARG A 108 11.82 -4.57 3.93
N TYR A 109 13.01 -4.32 4.49
CA TYR A 109 13.43 -4.85 5.80
C TYR A 109 13.16 -3.88 6.96
N LEU A 110 12.52 -2.73 6.70
CA LEU A 110 12.27 -1.67 7.68
C LEU A 110 13.55 -1.22 8.43
N ASN A 111 14.68 -1.19 7.73
CA ASN A 111 15.96 -0.74 8.31
C ASN A 111 16.28 0.73 7.99
N PHE A 112 15.41 1.40 7.22
CA PHE A 112 15.48 2.83 6.88
C PHE A 112 16.80 3.30 6.26
N LYS A 113 17.62 2.38 5.72
CA LYS A 113 18.90 2.72 5.09
C LYS A 113 18.70 3.67 3.90
N GLN A 114 17.66 3.45 3.09
CA GLN A 114 17.37 4.33 1.97
C GLN A 114 16.91 5.71 2.46
N HIS A 115 16.11 5.77 3.53
CA HIS A 115 15.67 7.03 4.12
C HIS A 115 16.85 7.88 4.57
N VAL A 116 17.75 7.30 5.37
CA VAL A 116 18.96 7.98 5.86
C VAL A 116 19.83 8.45 4.69
N LYS A 117 20.04 7.60 3.67
CA LYS A 117 20.81 7.97 2.48
C LYS A 117 20.20 9.14 1.71
N LYS A 118 18.87 9.25 1.67
CA LYS A 118 18.15 10.33 0.99
C LYS A 118 18.11 11.64 1.76
N LEU A 119 18.25 11.60 3.10
CA LEU A 119 18.32 12.79 3.94
C LEU A 119 19.74 13.31 4.16
N ALA A 120 20.75 12.43 4.08
CA ALA A 120 22.15 12.77 4.31
C ALA A 120 22.86 13.42 3.09
N GLY A 121 22.14 13.67 2.00
CA GLY A 121 22.64 14.34 0.80
C GLY A 121 21.75 15.50 0.40
#